data_AF-A0AAD4ZQ25-F1
#
_entry.id   AF-A0AAD4ZQ25-F1
#
_cell.length_a   1.000
_cell.length_b   1.000
_cell.length_c   1.000
_cell.angle_alpha   90.00
_cell.angle_beta   90.00
_cell.angle_gamma   90.00
#
_symmetry.space_group_name_H-M   'P 1'
#
loop_
_entity.id
_entity.type
_entity.pdbx_description
1 polymer ?
#
loop_
_entity_poly.entity_id
_entity_poly.type
_entity_poly.pdbx_seq_one_letter_code
_entity_poly.pdbx_strand_id
1 'polypeptide(L)' 'MCLKPFEIDFGWGKPIWVSIPGDILKNVATLIDTNEGYGVDAWVSLSEEDMALFECELELLAFTSLNPSVFGPETRRSSL' A
#
# COMPACT_ATOMS: atom_id res chain seq x y z
N MET A 1 9.85 -15.29 1.93
CA MET A 1 9.01 -15.96 0.92
C MET A 1 8.09 -14.88 0.39
N CYS A 2 8.33 -14.38 -0.82
CA CYS A 2 7.58 -13.23 -1.36
C CYS A 2 6.19 -13.71 -1.82
N LEU A 3 5.13 -13.03 -1.39
CA LEU A 3 3.78 -13.31 -1.86
C LEU A 3 3.66 -12.78 -3.29
N LYS A 4 3.22 -13.64 -4.23
CA LYS A 4 2.98 -13.29 -5.64
C LYS A 4 1.48 -13.21 -5.93
N PRO A 5 0.74 -12.26 -5.34
CA PRO A 5 -0.72 -12.26 -5.44
C PRO A 5 -1.21 -11.97 -6.87
N PHE A 6 -0.41 -11.25 -7.67
CA PHE A 6 -0.71 -10.98 -9.09
C PHE A 6 -0.56 -12.19 -10.02
N GLU A 7 0.03 -13.30 -9.55
CA GLU A 7 0.15 -14.53 -10.35
C GLU A 7 -1.03 -15.49 -10.16
N ILE A 8 -1.91 -15.23 -9.18
CA ILE A 8 -3.03 -16.12 -8.85
C ILE A 8 -4.12 -16.01 -9.93
N ASP A 9 -4.52 -17.15 -10.50
CA ASP A 9 -5.61 -17.25 -11.46
C ASP A 9 -6.54 -18.42 -11.12
N PHE A 10 -7.82 -18.12 -10.92
CA PHE A 10 -8.86 -19.10 -10.62
C PHE A 10 -9.69 -19.52 -11.85
N GLY A 11 -9.28 -19.10 -13.05
CA GLY A 11 -9.98 -19.34 -14.32
C GLY A 11 -10.75 -18.12 -14.84
N TRP A 12 -10.67 -16.97 -14.17
CA TRP A 12 -11.28 -15.70 -14.60
C TRP A 12 -10.24 -14.65 -14.97
N GLY A 13 -8.95 -15.03 -15.01
CA GLY A 13 -7.84 -14.12 -15.23
C GLY A 13 -7.19 -13.66 -13.93
N LYS A 14 -6.05 -13.00 -14.07
CA LYS A 14 -5.22 -12.49 -12.98
C LYS A 14 -5.83 -11.22 -12.37
N PRO A 15 -5.60 -10.96 -11.07
CA PRO A 15 -6.11 -9.77 -10.41
C PRO A 15 -5.42 -8.50 -10.94
N ILE A 16 -6.22 -7.44 -11.10
CA ILE A 16 -5.73 -6.10 -11.48
C ILE A 16 -5.26 -5.33 -10.23
N TRP A 17 -5.87 -5.58 -9.07
CA TRP A 17 -5.58 -4.92 -7.80
C TRP A 17 -5.57 -5.98 -6.68
N VAL A 18 -4.62 -5.88 -5.75
CA VAL A 18 -4.57 -6.63 -4.48
C VAL A 18 -4.54 -5.64 -3.30
N SER A 19 -5.15 -5.97 -2.17
CA SER A 19 -5.12 -5.12 -0.95
C SER A 19 -5.09 -5.99 0.32
N ILE A 20 -4.51 -5.47 1.39
CA ILE A 20 -4.54 -6.05 2.74
C ILE A 20 -5.49 -5.22 3.60
N PRO A 21 -6.36 -5.85 4.42
CA PRO A 21 -7.21 -5.12 5.35
C PRO A 21 -6.38 -4.30 6.36
N GLY A 22 -6.45 -2.97 6.28
CA GLY A 22 -5.62 -2.07 7.10
C GLY A 22 -5.91 -2.13 8.60
N ASP A 23 -7.18 -2.28 8.99
CA ASP A 23 -7.60 -2.19 10.40
C ASP A 23 -7.24 -3.42 11.25
N ILE A 24 -6.89 -4.53 10.61
CA ILE A 24 -6.66 -5.82 11.31
C ILE A 24 -5.18 -5.97 11.71
N LEU A 25 -4.27 -5.34 10.98
CA LEU A 25 -2.83 -5.51 11.14
C LEU A 25 -2.18 -4.20 11.55
N LYS A 26 -1.89 -4.05 12.85
CA LYS A 26 -1.14 -2.90 13.39
C LYS A 26 0.33 -3.25 13.49
N ASN A 27 1.19 -2.28 13.16
CA ASN A 27 2.65 -2.41 13.21
C ASN A 27 3.19 -3.54 12.33
N VAL A 28 2.70 -3.61 11.09
CA VAL A 28 3.08 -4.62 10.10
C VAL A 28 3.63 -3.94 8.86
N ALA A 29 4.74 -4.48 8.35
CA ALA A 29 5.27 -4.17 7.04
C ALA A 29 5.25 -5.45 6.19
N THR A 30 4.57 -5.40 5.05
CA THR A 30 4.51 -6.51 4.09
C THR A 30 5.17 -6.09 2.79
N LEU A 31 6.05 -6.93 2.27
CA LEU A 31 6.68 -6.74 0.95
C LEU A 31 5.94 -7.57 -0.09
N ILE A 32 5.49 -6.93 -1.15
CA ILE A 32 4.75 -7.54 -2.27
C ILE A 32 5.43 -7.15 -3.57
N ASP A 33 5.62 -8.11 -4.47
CA ASP A 33 6.13 -7.79 -5.79
C ASP A 33 5.12 -6.94 -6.57
N THR A 34 5.63 -5.96 -7.32
CA THR A 34 4.78 -5.15 -8.19
C THR A 34 4.13 -6.04 -9.26
N ASN A 35 2.96 -5.62 -9.76
CA ASN A 35 2.27 -6.33 -10.85
C ASN A 35 3.16 -6.50 -12.10
N GLU A 36 4.06 -5.55 -12.34
CA GLU A 36 5.00 -5.58 -13.47
C GLU A 36 6.19 -6.52 -13.24
N GLY A 37 6.43 -6.95 -11.99
CA GLY A 37 7.48 -7.92 -11.64
C GLY A 37 8.90 -7.35 -11.58
N TYR A 38 9.08 -6.04 -11.81
CA TYR A 38 10.39 -5.37 -11.80
C TYR A 38 10.71 -4.64 -10.50
N GLY A 39 9.79 -4.64 -9.53
CA GLY A 39 9.95 -3.93 -8.26
C GLY A 39 9.19 -4.58 -7.11
N VAL A 40 9.27 -3.93 -5.95
CA VAL A 40 8.61 -4.37 -4.71
C VAL A 40 7.88 -3.17 -4.10
N ASP A 41 6.62 -3.36 -3.76
CA ASP A 41 5.83 -2.45 -2.94
C ASP A 41 5.94 -2.86 -1.46
N ALA A 42 6.21 -1.88 -0.60
CA ALA A 42 6.14 -2.05 0.85
C ALA A 42 4.82 -1.50 1.37
N TRP A 43 3.95 -2.37 1.89
CA TRP A 43 2.69 -1.96 2.52
C TRP A 43 2.91 -1.92 4.02
N VAL A 44 2.87 -0.71 4.57
CA VAL A 44 3.22 -0.43 5.96
C VAL A 44 1.97 0.09 6.69
N SER A 45 1.69 -0.50 7.84
CA SER A 45 0.63 -0.07 8.75
C SER A 45 1.24 0.17 10.12
N LEU A 46 1.27 1.44 10.55
CA LEU A 46 1.73 1.89 11.86
C LEU A 46 0.63 2.73 12.53
N SER A 47 0.89 3.26 13.73
CA SER A 47 0.05 4.31 14.29
C SER A 47 0.10 5.57 13.43
N GLU A 48 -0.90 6.45 13.53
CA GLU A 48 -0.91 7.72 12.79
C GLU A 48 0.32 8.58 13.11
N GLU A 49 0.72 8.62 14.39
CA GLU A 49 1.91 9.34 14.85
C GLU A 49 3.20 8.77 14.22
N ASP A 50 3.33 7.44 14.20
CA ASP A 50 4.50 6.78 13.62
C ASP A 50 4.52 6.88 12.08
N MET A 51 3.36 6.79 11.42
CA MET A 51 3.24 6.97 9.97
C MET A 51 3.66 8.38 9.55
N ALA A 52 3.25 9.41 10.31
CA ALA A 52 3.63 10.79 10.00
C ALA A 52 5.16 10.99 10.03
N LEU A 53 5.86 10.32 10.95
CA LEU A 53 7.33 10.34 11.00
C LEU A 53 7.93 9.50 9.86
N PHE A 54 7.38 8.32 9.62
CA PHE A 54 7.83 7.38 8.59
C PHE A 54 7.75 7.97 7.17
N GLU A 55 6.66 8.68 6.85
CA GLU A 55 6.45 9.34 5.55
C GLU A 55 7.41 10.51 5.30
N CYS A 56 7.98 11.08 6.36
CA CYS A 56 8.90 12.22 6.27
C CYS A 56 10.39 11.81 6.30
N GLU A 57 10.70 10.52 6.49
CA GLU A 57 12.07 10.04 6.64
C GLU A 57 12.86 10.17 5.33
N LEU A 58 13.93 10.97 5.34
CA LEU A 58 14.66 11.35 4.14
C LEU A 58 15.39 10.17 3.50
N GLU A 59 15.92 9.25 4.32
CA GLU A 59 16.56 8.04 3.82
C GLU A 59 15.56 7.15 3.09
N LEU A 60 14.30 7.11 3.54
CA LEU A 60 13.25 6.34 2.89
C LEU A 60 12.75 7.02 1.61
N LEU A 61 12.55 8.33 1.64
CA LEU A 61 12.12 9.11 0.48
C LEU A 61 13.15 9.10 -0.66
N ALA A 62 14.43 8.85 -0.36
CA ALA A 62 15.46 8.69 -1.38
C ALA A 62 15.28 7.44 -2.26
N PHE A 63 14.57 6.41 -1.78
CA PHE A 63 14.42 5.12 -2.47
C PHE A 63 12.98 4.70 -2.72
N THR A 64 12.00 5.50 -2.29
CA THR A 64 10.57 5.14 -2.38
C THR A 64 9.78 6.22 -3.11
N SER A 65 8.70 5.79 -3.77
CA SER A 65 7.64 6.68 -4.23
C SER A 65 6.39 6.37 -3.43
N LEU A 66 5.84 7.37 -2.74
CA LEU A 66 4.56 7.22 -2.05
C LEU A 66 3.46 6.95 -3.08
N ASN A 67 2.60 5.97 -2.78
CA ASN A 67 1.47 5.65 -3.63
C ASN A 67 0.46 6.82 -3.57
N PRO A 68 0.11 7.46 -4.70
CA PRO A 68 -0.88 8.53 -4.69
C PRO A 68 -2.20 7.99 -4.13
N SER A 69 -2.81 8.75 -3.22
CA SER A 69 -4.12 8.42 -2.66
C SER A 69 -5.15 8.28 -3.79
N VAL A 70 -5.66 7.06 -4.00
CA VAL A 70 -6.70 6.78 -4.99
C VAL A 70 -8.01 7.50 -4.62
N PHE A 71 -8.19 7.81 -3.35
CA PHE A 71 -9.19 8.76 -2.89
C PHE A 71 -8.72 10.17 -3.21
N GLY A 72 -9.35 10.79 -4.21
CA GLY A 72 -9.22 12.24 -4.44
C GLY A 72 -9.62 13.04 -3.20
N PRO A 73 -9.34 14.35 -3.16
CA PRO A 73 -9.57 15.17 -1.96
C PRO A 73 -11.00 14.94 -1.47
N GLU A 74 -11.13 14.49 -0.21
CA GLU A 74 -12.40 14.41 0.48
C GLU A 74 -13.09 15.76 0.30
N THR A 75 -14.08 15.80 -0.60
CA THR A 75 -14.98 16.94 -0.66
C THR A 75 -15.70 16.87 0.67
N ARG A 76 -15.33 17.76 1.59
CA ARG A 76 -16.11 18.08 2.78
C ARG A 76 -17.56 18.19 2.33
N ARG A 77 -18.33 17.13 2.53
CA ARG A 77 -19.78 17.22 2.51
C ARG A 77 -20.16 17.82 3.85
N SER A 78 -19.90 19.12 3.99
CA SER A 78 -20.61 19.93 4.95
C SER A 78 -22.09 19.93 4.54
N SER A 79 -22.94 19.66 5.53
CA SER A 79 -24.38 19.91 5.54
C SER A 79 -25.21 18.88 4.73
N LEU A 80 -26.19 18.18 5.30
CA LEU A 80 -27.10 18.43 6.44
C LEU A 80 -27.27 17.17 7.30
#